data_AF-A0AB34FPV3-F1
#
_entry.id   AF-A0AB34FPV3-F1
#
_cell.length_a   1.000
_cell.length_b   1.000
_cell.length_c   1.000
_cell.angle_alpha   90.00
_cell.angle_beta   90.00
_cell.angle_gamma   90.00
#
_symmetry.space_group_name_H-M   'P 1'
#
loop_
_entity.id
_entity.type
_entity.pdbx_description
1 polymer ?
#
loop_
_entity_poly.entity_id
_entity_poly.type
_entity_poly.pdbx_seq_one_letter_code
_entity_poly.pdbx_strand_id
1 'polypeptide(L)'
;MFRHVTRNVVRAGAKAPLRPMAARSFASAGKQAAFDWQDPLASRNLLTEEELAIQETAERYCQERLQPRVLQAYRDEHYDPKILEEMGELGLLGANIEGYGCAGVSSVAGALITRAVERVDSGYRSGMSVQSSLVMGGIYEFGTEEQKQKFLPEMAKGKLLGAFGLTEPNHGSDPGSMESVAKPHPTKKGYYSLSGAKTWITNSPIADVLLVWAKLQETGKIRGFLVERKDCPPGTLETPAIKDKNGLRASITGMIQLDECPVPEANMFPEVEGLRGPFSCLNSARYGISMGVMGALEDSIARARTYALERKQFKGNPLAKYQLIQKKLADAATDASYGVLASIQVGRLKDEGKATPEMISMVKRQNCDTALRNARVLQEIFGGNAVSDEYAIGRHVANLFVTQTYEGQSDIHKMALKRINKELTDLGRFFSDPPSSCSAGPVGEDLGESPYSGGVFFLAIHFPTDYPFKPPKVNFTTRIYHPNINSNGSICLDILRDQWSPALTISKVLLSICSMLTDPNPDDPLVPEIAHVYKTDRPRYEATAREWTRKYAV
;
A
#
# COMPACT_ATOMS: atom_id res chain seq x y z
N MET A 1 52.63 61.22 -42.11
CA MET A 1 53.23 61.07 -43.46
C MET A 1 52.15 60.46 -44.37
N PHE A 2 52.10 60.81 -45.66
CA PHE A 2 50.90 60.72 -46.52
C PHE A 2 50.98 59.60 -47.60
N ARG A 3 49.82 59.29 -48.24
CA ARG A 3 49.59 58.54 -49.52
C ARG A 3 49.64 56.99 -49.41
N HIS A 4 48.53 56.26 -49.63
CA HIS A 4 47.76 55.91 -50.88
C HIS A 4 48.13 54.49 -51.36
N VAL A 5 47.20 53.65 -51.86
CA VAL A 5 46.66 53.67 -53.24
C VAL A 5 45.27 52.99 -53.38
N THR A 6 44.58 53.36 -54.48
CA THR A 6 43.25 52.95 -55.02
C THR A 6 43.27 51.68 -55.91
N ARG A 7 42.17 51.02 -56.34
CA ARG A 7 40.72 50.91 -55.99
C ARG A 7 40.03 50.08 -57.13
N ASN A 8 38.98 49.29 -56.84
CA ASN A 8 38.18 48.48 -57.82
C ASN A 8 38.94 47.23 -58.37
N VAL A 9 38.32 46.12 -58.81
CA VAL A 9 37.08 45.91 -59.61
C VAL A 9 36.21 44.73 -59.08
N VAL A 10 34.96 44.64 -59.56
CA VAL A 10 33.83 43.80 -59.08
C VAL A 10 33.42 42.72 -60.10
N ARG A 11 32.80 41.62 -59.60
CA ARG A 11 32.02 40.51 -60.26
C ARG A 11 32.68 39.12 -60.11
N ALA A 12 31.95 38.02 -59.92
CA ALA A 12 30.52 37.83 -59.64
C ALA A 12 30.28 36.53 -58.86
N GLY A 13 29.22 36.50 -58.03
CA GLY A 13 28.72 35.30 -57.34
C GLY A 13 27.31 35.58 -56.83
N ALA A 14 26.32 34.85 -57.33
CA ALA A 14 24.92 35.21 -57.16
C ALA A 14 24.44 35.02 -55.70
N LYS A 15 23.84 36.07 -55.11
CA LYS A 15 22.98 35.93 -53.93
C LYS A 15 21.53 35.81 -54.38
N ALA A 16 20.96 34.62 -54.26
CA ALA A 16 19.52 34.44 -54.32
C ALA A 16 18.86 35.14 -53.10
N PRO A 17 17.68 35.77 -53.25
CA PRO A 17 16.95 36.30 -52.12
C PRO A 17 16.30 35.16 -51.35
N LEU A 18 16.89 34.78 -50.21
CA LEU A 18 16.18 33.94 -49.24
C LEU A 18 14.98 34.75 -48.72
N ARG A 19 13.78 34.27 -49.05
CA ARG A 19 12.51 34.81 -48.57
C ARG A 19 12.54 34.94 -47.04
N PRO A 20 11.87 35.93 -46.44
CA PRO A 20 11.68 35.93 -45.00
C PRO A 20 10.92 34.65 -44.62
N MET A 21 11.55 33.80 -43.80
CA MET A 21 10.81 32.73 -43.14
C MET A 21 9.75 33.40 -42.28
N ALA A 22 8.48 33.17 -42.62
CA ALA A 22 7.38 33.60 -41.78
C ALA A 22 7.57 32.96 -40.40
N ALA A 23 7.88 33.78 -39.40
CA ALA A 23 7.79 33.37 -38.02
C ALA A 23 6.33 32.95 -37.80
N ARG A 24 6.09 31.64 -37.70
CA ARG A 24 4.81 31.09 -37.28
C ARG A 24 4.61 31.47 -35.82
N SER A 25 4.13 32.69 -35.60
CA SER A 25 3.49 33.03 -34.35
C SER A 25 2.30 32.07 -34.19
N PHE A 26 2.39 31.16 -33.23
CA PHE A 26 1.22 30.44 -32.75
C PHE A 26 0.37 31.40 -31.92
N ALA A 27 -0.15 32.43 -32.59
CA ALA A 27 -1.18 33.31 -32.08
C ALA A 27 -2.51 32.54 -32.09
N SER A 28 -2.62 31.55 -31.20
CA SER A 28 -3.89 30.93 -30.86
C SER A 28 -4.75 31.99 -30.16
N ALA A 29 -5.59 32.67 -30.92
CA ALA A 29 -6.64 33.56 -30.41
C ALA A 29 -7.85 32.77 -29.87
N GLY A 30 -7.63 31.57 -29.34
CA GLY A 30 -8.59 30.93 -28.45
C GLY A 30 -8.54 31.58 -27.07
N LYS A 31 -9.58 31.40 -26.25
CA LYS A 31 -9.49 31.72 -24.81
C LYS A 31 -8.32 30.92 -24.21
N GLN A 32 -7.24 31.61 -23.86
CA GLN A 32 -6.09 30.98 -23.23
C GLN A 32 -6.55 30.36 -21.91
N ALA A 33 -6.39 29.04 -21.77
CA ALA A 33 -6.84 28.33 -20.57
C ALA A 33 -6.15 28.94 -19.34
N ALA A 34 -6.95 29.33 -18.35
CA ALA A 34 -6.42 29.88 -17.11
C ALA A 34 -5.75 28.75 -16.32
N PHE A 35 -4.49 28.95 -15.94
CA PHE A 35 -3.79 28.03 -15.05
C PHE A 35 -4.25 28.28 -13.60
N ASP A 36 -4.89 27.27 -13.00
CA ASP A 36 -5.16 27.27 -11.57
C ASP A 36 -3.98 26.64 -10.82
N TRP A 37 -3.47 27.34 -9.81
CA TRP A 37 -2.38 26.84 -8.96
C TRP A 37 -2.88 25.88 -7.88
N GLN A 38 -4.19 25.85 -7.60
CA GLN A 38 -4.81 24.95 -6.62
C GLN A 38 -5.11 23.57 -7.22
N ASP A 39 -5.32 23.50 -8.54
CA ASP A 39 -5.42 22.25 -9.30
C ASP A 39 -4.58 22.30 -10.60
N PRO A 40 -3.22 22.30 -10.52
CA PRO A 40 -2.32 22.54 -11.66
C PRO A 40 -2.49 21.63 -12.88
N LEU A 41 -3.09 20.45 -12.69
CA LEU A 41 -3.32 19.46 -13.74
C LEU A 41 -4.82 19.21 -14.01
N ALA A 42 -5.69 20.07 -13.48
CA ALA A 42 -7.16 19.99 -13.60
C ALA A 42 -7.72 18.61 -13.23
N SER A 43 -7.24 18.03 -12.12
CA SER A 43 -7.67 16.75 -11.56
C SER A 43 -9.18 16.66 -11.33
N ARG A 44 -9.85 17.80 -11.06
CA ARG A 44 -11.32 17.88 -10.97
C ARG A 44 -12.04 17.42 -12.25
N ASN A 45 -11.41 17.52 -13.42
CA ASN A 45 -11.99 17.05 -14.69
C ASN A 45 -11.99 15.52 -14.83
N LEU A 46 -11.36 14.79 -13.90
CA LEU A 46 -11.32 13.31 -13.86
C LEU A 46 -12.32 12.73 -12.85
N LEU A 47 -13.05 13.59 -12.14
CA LEU A 47 -13.99 13.23 -11.08
C LEU A 47 -15.42 13.23 -11.61
N THR A 48 -16.26 12.35 -11.06
CA THR A 48 -17.71 12.36 -11.33
C THR A 48 -18.41 13.50 -10.57
N GLU A 49 -19.63 13.85 -10.98
CA GLU A 49 -20.44 14.85 -10.25
C GLU A 49 -20.68 14.43 -8.78
N GLU A 50 -20.88 13.13 -8.55
CA GLU A 50 -21.03 12.53 -7.21
C GLU A 50 -19.74 12.68 -6.38
N GLU A 51 -18.57 12.39 -6.96
CA GLU A 51 -17.27 12.53 -6.28
C GLU A 51 -16.97 13.99 -5.93
N LEU A 52 -17.34 14.92 -6.80
CA LEU A 52 -17.22 16.36 -6.54
C LEU A 52 -18.15 16.82 -5.41
N ALA A 53 -19.39 16.32 -5.37
CA ALA A 53 -20.35 16.64 -4.31
C ALA A 53 -19.94 16.05 -2.94
N ILE A 54 -19.37 14.84 -2.92
CA ILE A 54 -18.80 14.21 -1.73
C ILE A 54 -17.56 14.98 -1.26
N GLN A 55 -16.66 15.36 -2.18
CA GLN A 55 -15.51 16.19 -1.87
C GLN A 55 -15.95 17.51 -1.21
N GLU A 56 -16.90 18.23 -1.80
CA GLU A 56 -17.37 19.52 -1.27
C GLU A 56 -18.00 19.35 0.12
N THR A 57 -18.79 18.29 0.33
CA THR A 57 -19.42 17.99 1.62
C THR A 57 -18.39 17.69 2.70
N ALA A 58 -17.38 16.87 2.38
CA ALA A 58 -16.27 16.58 3.29
C ALA A 58 -15.41 17.83 3.58
N GLU A 59 -15.08 18.63 2.55
CA GLU A 59 -14.31 19.87 2.72
C GLU A 59 -15.05 20.89 3.60
N ARG A 60 -16.35 21.10 3.37
CA ARG A 60 -17.20 21.99 4.18
C ARG A 60 -17.22 21.56 5.64
N TYR A 61 -17.51 20.29 5.92
CA TYR A 61 -17.45 19.73 7.27
C TYR A 61 -16.08 19.93 7.93
N CYS A 62 -15.00 19.65 7.20
CA CYS A 62 -13.65 19.79 7.72
C CYS A 62 -13.30 21.24 8.09
N GLN A 63 -13.67 22.23 7.25
CA GLN A 63 -13.39 23.64 7.55
C GLN A 63 -14.31 24.22 8.64
N GLU A 64 -15.58 23.82 8.70
CA GLU A 64 -16.55 24.37 9.67
C GLU A 64 -16.47 23.71 11.05
N ARG A 65 -16.14 22.41 11.12
CA ARG A 65 -16.20 21.61 12.36
C ARG A 65 -14.84 21.18 12.89
N LEU A 66 -13.93 20.73 12.02
CA LEU A 66 -12.64 20.17 12.46
C LEU A 66 -11.55 21.24 12.60
N GLN A 67 -11.42 22.13 11.63
CA GLN A 67 -10.39 23.17 11.59
C GLN A 67 -10.39 24.12 12.81
N PRO A 68 -11.54 24.49 13.42
CA PRO A 68 -11.56 25.28 14.66
C PRO A 68 -11.09 24.51 15.90
N ARG A 69 -11.20 23.17 15.92
CA ARG A 69 -10.87 22.31 17.07
C ARG A 69 -9.38 21.93 17.12
N VAL A 70 -8.74 21.80 15.96
CA VAL A 70 -7.43 21.13 15.80
C VAL A 70 -6.30 21.71 16.66
N LEU A 71 -6.23 23.03 16.84
CA LEU A 71 -5.13 23.66 17.58
C LEU A 71 -5.13 23.23 19.05
N GLN A 72 -6.28 23.32 19.72
CA GLN A 72 -6.40 22.97 21.13
C GLN A 72 -6.37 21.44 21.33
N ALA A 73 -7.04 20.68 20.46
CA ALA A 73 -6.98 19.22 20.44
C ALA A 73 -5.53 18.69 20.34
N TYR A 74 -4.71 19.32 19.49
CA TYR A 74 -3.30 18.96 19.31
C TYR A 74 -2.42 19.38 20.50
N ARG A 75 -2.71 20.52 21.14
CA ARG A 75 -2.02 20.95 22.39
C ARG A 75 -2.26 19.95 23.51
N ASP A 76 -3.53 19.63 23.78
CA ASP A 76 -3.96 18.89 24.97
C ASP A 76 -3.86 17.36 24.81
N GLU A 77 -3.43 16.85 23.65
CA GLU A 77 -3.53 15.42 23.28
C GLU A 77 -4.94 14.84 23.44
N HIS A 78 -5.93 15.69 23.12
CA HIS A 78 -7.33 15.36 23.27
C HIS A 78 -7.99 15.05 21.91
N TYR A 79 -8.77 13.98 21.88
CA TYR A 79 -9.61 13.62 20.75
C TYR A 79 -11.06 13.54 21.22
N ASP A 80 -11.94 14.33 20.58
CA ASP A 80 -13.39 14.30 20.83
C ASP A 80 -14.02 13.14 20.04
N PRO A 81 -14.57 12.10 20.69
CA PRO A 81 -15.20 10.98 20.01
C PRO A 81 -16.36 11.39 19.10
N LYS A 82 -17.02 12.52 19.38
CA LYS A 82 -18.12 13.06 18.55
C LYS A 82 -17.70 13.36 17.12
N ILE A 83 -16.41 13.53 16.84
CA ILE A 83 -15.91 13.68 15.47
C ILE A 83 -16.31 12.48 14.58
N LEU A 84 -16.40 11.26 15.14
CA LEU A 84 -16.84 10.08 14.40
C LEU A 84 -18.37 10.04 14.27
N GLU A 85 -19.12 10.45 15.29
CA GLU A 85 -20.59 10.59 15.20
C GLU A 85 -20.97 11.62 14.12
N GLU A 86 -20.37 12.81 14.15
CA GLU A 86 -20.55 13.87 13.13
C GLU A 86 -20.14 13.42 11.71
N MET A 87 -19.08 12.60 11.57
CA MET A 87 -18.72 11.99 10.29
C MET A 87 -19.76 10.96 9.83
N GLY A 88 -20.35 10.22 10.76
CA GLY A 88 -21.38 9.22 10.48
C GLY A 88 -22.72 9.82 10.08
N GLU A 89 -23.13 10.93 10.70
CA GLU A 89 -24.31 11.72 10.30
C GLU A 89 -24.23 12.20 8.83
N LEU A 90 -23.01 12.40 8.32
CA LEU A 90 -22.72 12.83 6.95
C LEU A 90 -22.40 11.66 5.99
N GLY A 91 -22.46 10.40 6.45
CA GLY A 91 -22.15 9.22 5.64
C GLY A 91 -20.66 9.05 5.26
N LEU A 92 -19.75 9.72 5.98
CA LEU A 92 -18.31 9.72 5.69
C LEU A 92 -17.57 8.49 6.26
N LEU A 93 -18.21 7.73 7.16
CA LEU A 93 -17.67 6.50 7.75
C LEU A 93 -18.07 5.28 6.93
N GLY A 94 -17.09 4.41 6.66
CA GLY A 94 -17.30 3.21 5.84
C GLY A 94 -17.86 3.50 4.45
N ALA A 95 -17.65 4.71 3.90
CA ALA A 95 -18.39 5.22 2.74
C ALA A 95 -18.40 4.28 1.51
N ASN A 96 -17.34 3.48 1.33
CA ASN A 96 -17.20 2.50 0.24
C ASN A 96 -17.93 1.16 0.46
N ILE A 97 -18.58 0.96 1.59
CA ILE A 97 -19.34 -0.26 1.90
C ILE A 97 -20.73 -0.13 1.26
N GLU A 98 -21.13 -1.17 0.53
CA GLU A 98 -22.49 -1.27 -0.01
C GLU A 98 -23.45 -1.81 1.07
N GLY A 99 -24.59 -1.12 1.25
CA GLY A 99 -25.60 -1.50 2.23
C GLY A 99 -25.24 -1.12 3.68
N TYR A 100 -25.90 -1.75 4.64
CA TYR A 100 -25.69 -1.56 6.09
C TYR A 100 -25.73 -0.10 6.60
N GLY A 101 -26.41 0.81 5.88
CA GLY A 101 -26.43 2.25 6.19
C GLY A 101 -25.17 3.03 5.79
N CYS A 102 -24.25 2.41 5.06
CA CYS A 102 -23.10 3.06 4.43
C CYS A 102 -23.48 3.65 3.06
N ALA A 103 -22.65 4.57 2.54
CA ALA A 103 -22.98 5.36 1.35
C ALA A 103 -22.85 4.61 0.00
N GLY A 104 -22.05 3.52 -0.07
CA GLY A 104 -21.84 2.75 -1.31
C GLY A 104 -21.04 3.46 -2.41
N VAL A 105 -20.13 4.39 -2.07
CA VAL A 105 -19.46 5.28 -3.04
C VAL A 105 -18.15 4.72 -3.59
N SER A 106 -17.65 5.29 -4.69
CA SER A 106 -16.40 4.89 -5.36
C SER A 106 -15.15 4.99 -4.47
N SER A 107 -14.12 4.18 -4.74
CA SER A 107 -12.82 4.27 -4.04
C SER A 107 -12.22 5.67 -4.15
N VAL A 108 -12.44 6.37 -5.27
CA VAL A 108 -11.98 7.76 -5.44
C VAL A 108 -12.76 8.72 -4.53
N ALA A 109 -14.08 8.58 -4.39
CA ALA A 109 -14.88 9.37 -3.45
C ALA A 109 -14.40 9.17 -2.00
N GLY A 110 -14.21 7.92 -1.57
CA GLY A 110 -13.66 7.59 -0.24
C GLY A 110 -12.28 8.21 0.01
N ALA A 111 -11.41 8.22 -1.01
CA ALA A 111 -10.10 8.88 -0.93
C ALA A 111 -10.20 10.41 -0.86
N LEU A 112 -11.15 11.04 -1.57
CA LEU A 112 -11.38 12.49 -1.49
C LEU A 112 -11.82 12.92 -0.08
N ILE A 113 -12.62 12.10 0.62
CA ILE A 113 -12.93 12.32 2.04
C ILE A 113 -11.64 12.32 2.88
N THR A 114 -10.76 11.31 2.71
CA THR A 114 -9.49 11.28 3.47
C THR A 114 -8.59 12.48 3.19
N ARG A 115 -8.56 12.99 1.96
CA ARG A 115 -7.86 14.23 1.57
C ARG A 115 -8.38 15.45 2.32
N ALA A 116 -9.70 15.62 2.35
CA ALA A 116 -10.34 16.73 3.06
C ALA A 116 -10.04 16.71 4.57
N VAL A 117 -10.09 15.52 5.21
CA VAL A 117 -9.84 15.37 6.65
C VAL A 117 -8.36 15.58 7.00
N GLU A 118 -7.42 14.98 6.25
CA GLU A 118 -5.99 15.13 6.55
C GLU A 118 -5.42 16.50 6.15
N ARG A 119 -6.10 17.24 5.27
CA ARG A 119 -5.87 18.68 5.07
C ARG A 119 -6.07 19.50 6.36
N VAL A 120 -6.92 19.04 7.28
CA VAL A 120 -7.01 19.58 8.64
C VAL A 120 -5.99 18.91 9.55
N ASP A 121 -6.06 17.58 9.76
CA ASP A 121 -5.10 16.84 10.59
C ASP A 121 -5.05 15.34 10.27
N SER A 122 -3.83 14.80 10.17
CA SER A 122 -3.58 13.36 10.00
C SER A 122 -4.14 12.50 11.13
N GLY A 123 -4.25 13.04 12.36
CA GLY A 123 -4.81 12.36 13.53
C GLY A 123 -6.31 12.12 13.42
N TYR A 124 -7.06 13.11 12.93
CA TYR A 124 -8.48 12.97 12.60
C TYR A 124 -8.69 11.95 11.48
N ARG A 125 -7.89 12.04 10.40
CA ARG A 125 -7.93 11.03 9.31
C ARG A 125 -7.53 9.65 9.82
N SER A 126 -6.61 9.54 10.78
CA SER A 126 -6.23 8.25 11.39
C SER A 126 -7.38 7.60 12.15
N GLY A 127 -8.15 8.36 12.94
CA GLY A 127 -9.34 7.84 13.62
C GLY A 127 -10.39 7.34 12.62
N MET A 128 -10.62 8.11 11.55
CA MET A 128 -11.53 7.76 10.46
C MET A 128 -11.08 6.53 9.65
N SER A 129 -9.80 6.40 9.31
CA SER A 129 -9.24 5.24 8.59
C SER A 129 -9.34 3.95 9.41
N VAL A 130 -9.15 4.02 10.74
CA VAL A 130 -9.31 2.87 11.63
C VAL A 130 -10.76 2.40 11.66
N GLN A 131 -11.70 3.34 11.84
CA GLN A 131 -13.13 3.05 11.79
C GLN A 131 -13.53 2.42 10.45
N SER A 132 -13.29 3.13 9.34
CA SER A 132 -13.78 2.78 8.00
C SER A 132 -13.02 1.63 7.34
N SER A 133 -11.70 1.75 7.19
CA SER A 133 -10.91 0.83 6.36
C SER A 133 -10.44 -0.40 7.13
N LEU A 134 -10.14 -0.26 8.42
CA LEU A 134 -9.58 -1.35 9.22
C LEU A 134 -10.65 -2.19 9.92
N VAL A 135 -11.62 -1.56 10.61
CA VAL A 135 -12.64 -2.28 11.39
C VAL A 135 -13.89 -2.57 10.56
N MET A 136 -14.59 -1.53 10.06
CA MET A 136 -15.79 -1.74 9.23
C MET A 136 -15.46 -2.53 7.96
N GLY A 137 -14.39 -2.18 7.24
CA GLY A 137 -13.92 -2.92 6.08
C GLY A 137 -13.53 -4.37 6.40
N GLY A 138 -12.93 -4.63 7.57
CA GLY A 138 -12.62 -6.00 8.02
C GLY A 138 -13.87 -6.84 8.30
N ILE A 139 -14.88 -6.24 8.95
CA ILE A 139 -16.17 -6.89 9.24
C ILE A 139 -16.96 -7.15 7.94
N TYR A 140 -16.97 -6.18 7.01
CA TYR A 140 -17.67 -6.32 5.73
C TYR A 140 -17.09 -7.41 4.84
N GLU A 141 -15.75 -7.48 4.71
CA GLU A 141 -15.05 -8.45 3.87
C GLU A 141 -15.02 -9.87 4.49
N PHE A 142 -14.85 -9.99 5.81
CA PHE A 142 -14.54 -11.27 6.46
C PHE A 142 -15.54 -11.74 7.52
N GLY A 143 -16.49 -10.89 7.92
CA GLY A 143 -17.48 -11.24 8.93
C GLY A 143 -18.64 -12.08 8.39
N THR A 144 -19.36 -12.75 9.29
CA THR A 144 -20.66 -13.35 8.94
C THR A 144 -21.72 -12.27 8.71
N GLU A 145 -22.83 -12.61 8.05
CA GLU A 145 -23.93 -11.65 7.88
C GLU A 145 -24.50 -11.17 9.22
N GLU A 146 -24.56 -12.02 10.25
CA GLU A 146 -24.96 -11.63 11.60
C GLU A 146 -24.00 -10.60 12.21
N GLN A 147 -22.69 -10.79 12.01
CA GLN A 147 -21.68 -9.81 12.47
C GLN A 147 -21.83 -8.48 11.70
N LYS A 148 -22.02 -8.52 10.38
CA LYS A 148 -22.22 -7.31 9.56
C LYS A 148 -23.46 -6.53 9.99
N GLN A 149 -24.62 -7.20 10.11
CA GLN A 149 -25.87 -6.59 10.55
C GLN A 149 -25.81 -6.08 11.99
N LYS A 150 -25.07 -6.75 12.88
CA LYS A 150 -24.89 -6.33 14.28
C LYS A 150 -24.03 -5.06 14.41
N PHE A 151 -22.95 -4.96 13.64
CA PHE A 151 -21.91 -3.94 13.87
C PHE A 151 -21.95 -2.78 12.88
N LEU A 152 -22.06 -3.04 11.57
CA LEU A 152 -21.88 -2.02 10.53
C LEU A 152 -22.89 -0.86 10.62
N PRO A 153 -24.20 -1.06 10.89
CA PRO A 153 -25.17 0.04 10.92
C PRO A 153 -24.94 1.08 12.03
N GLU A 154 -24.39 0.69 13.19
CA GLU A 154 -24.06 1.65 14.26
C GLU A 154 -22.62 2.20 14.11
N MET A 155 -21.71 1.44 13.50
CA MET A 155 -20.38 1.94 13.14
C MET A 155 -20.44 3.01 12.03
N ALA A 156 -21.35 2.86 11.06
CA ALA A 156 -21.60 3.83 9.98
C ALA A 156 -22.12 5.17 10.53
N LYS A 157 -22.92 5.14 11.60
CA LYS A 157 -23.41 6.32 12.32
C LYS A 157 -22.39 6.90 13.31
N GLY A 158 -21.21 6.30 13.46
CA GLY A 158 -20.21 6.68 14.45
C GLY A 158 -20.64 6.45 15.91
N LYS A 159 -21.70 5.66 16.15
CA LYS A 159 -22.24 5.36 17.48
C LYS A 159 -21.63 4.13 18.14
N LEU A 160 -20.92 3.32 17.35
CA LEU A 160 -20.12 2.20 17.80
C LEU A 160 -18.71 2.37 17.25
N LEU A 161 -17.71 2.46 18.14
CA LEU A 161 -16.35 2.82 17.78
C LEU A 161 -15.43 1.60 17.68
N GLY A 162 -14.63 1.56 16.61
CA GLY A 162 -13.73 0.48 16.28
C GLY A 162 -12.25 0.78 16.58
N ALA A 163 -11.53 -0.23 17.05
CA ALA A 163 -10.06 -0.27 17.08
C ALA A 163 -9.52 -1.55 16.41
N PHE A 164 -8.32 -1.49 15.81
CA PHE A 164 -7.72 -2.59 15.05
C PHE A 164 -6.42 -3.08 15.68
N GLY A 165 -6.47 -4.20 16.40
CA GLY A 165 -5.36 -4.77 17.16
C GLY A 165 -4.50 -5.74 16.36
N LEU A 166 -3.47 -5.24 15.66
CA LEU A 166 -2.49 -6.07 14.95
C LEU A 166 -1.09 -6.00 15.59
N THR A 167 -0.50 -4.80 15.60
CA THR A 167 0.87 -4.51 16.04
C THR A 167 1.10 -4.80 17.51
N GLU A 168 2.27 -5.36 17.83
CA GLU A 168 2.69 -5.73 19.19
C GLU A 168 4.05 -5.10 19.53
N PRO A 169 4.44 -5.01 20.82
CA PRO A 169 5.72 -4.42 21.22
C PRO A 169 6.94 -5.01 20.49
N ASN A 170 6.92 -6.33 20.25
CA ASN A 170 8.00 -7.06 19.56
C ASN A 170 7.77 -7.21 18.04
N HIS A 171 6.56 -6.91 17.54
CA HIS A 171 6.12 -7.22 16.19
C HIS A 171 5.42 -6.03 15.50
N GLY A 172 6.23 -5.16 14.90
CA GLY A 172 5.80 -4.05 14.05
C GLY A 172 5.76 -4.41 12.56
N SER A 173 6.93 -4.50 11.92
CA SER A 173 7.03 -4.79 10.48
C SER A 173 6.85 -6.27 10.10
N ASP A 174 7.00 -7.17 11.07
CA ASP A 174 6.69 -8.60 10.93
C ASP A 174 5.53 -8.99 11.87
N PRO A 175 4.27 -8.81 11.43
CA PRO A 175 3.11 -9.29 12.17
C PRO A 175 2.90 -10.82 12.05
N GLY A 176 3.65 -11.54 11.21
CA GLY A 176 3.55 -13.00 11.12
C GLY A 176 4.06 -13.69 12.39
N SER A 177 5.08 -13.10 13.00
CA SER A 177 5.68 -13.62 14.23
C SER A 177 4.89 -13.35 15.52
N MET A 178 3.76 -12.63 15.47
CA MET A 178 2.96 -12.20 16.65
C MET A 178 2.80 -13.23 17.78
N GLU A 179 2.83 -12.74 19.02
CA GLU A 179 2.75 -13.50 20.26
C GLU A 179 1.32 -13.66 20.78
N SER A 180 0.40 -12.73 20.46
CA SER A 180 -1.00 -12.82 20.93
C SER A 180 -1.65 -14.12 20.46
N VAL A 181 -2.24 -14.85 21.42
CA VAL A 181 -2.76 -16.21 21.23
C VAL A 181 -4.23 -16.29 21.63
N ALA A 182 -5.00 -17.07 20.88
CA ALA A 182 -6.36 -17.49 21.21
C ALA A 182 -6.36 -19.00 21.48
N LYS A 183 -6.82 -19.40 22.65
CA LYS A 183 -6.92 -20.80 23.11
C LYS A 183 -8.39 -21.15 23.34
N PRO A 184 -8.84 -22.42 23.23
CA PRO A 184 -10.17 -22.79 23.71
C PRO A 184 -10.33 -22.40 25.19
N HIS A 185 -11.46 -21.79 25.56
CA HIS A 185 -11.65 -21.32 26.93
C HIS A 185 -11.78 -22.51 27.90
N PRO A 186 -11.01 -22.56 29.01
CA PRO A 186 -10.84 -23.79 29.81
C PRO A 186 -12.13 -24.35 30.40
N THR A 187 -13.12 -23.48 30.67
CA THR A 187 -14.38 -23.84 31.34
C THR A 187 -15.66 -23.49 30.57
N LYS A 188 -15.57 -22.81 29.42
CA LYS A 188 -16.74 -22.19 28.75
C LYS A 188 -16.79 -22.65 27.29
N LYS A 189 -17.71 -23.57 26.98
CA LYS A 189 -17.86 -24.13 25.62
C LYS A 189 -18.29 -23.04 24.63
N GLY A 190 -17.76 -23.08 23.40
CA GLY A 190 -18.03 -22.09 22.35
C GLY A 190 -17.39 -20.72 22.59
N TYR A 191 -16.31 -20.67 23.38
CA TYR A 191 -15.53 -19.46 23.65
C TYR A 191 -14.04 -19.75 23.50
N TYR A 192 -13.29 -18.73 23.08
CA TYR A 192 -11.84 -18.66 23.19
C TYR A 192 -11.44 -17.80 24.40
N SER A 193 -10.27 -18.07 24.95
CA SER A 193 -9.55 -17.22 25.89
C SER A 193 -8.36 -16.60 25.13
N LEU A 194 -8.34 -15.27 25.03
CA LEU A 194 -7.31 -14.51 24.32
C LEU A 194 -6.30 -13.92 25.31
N SER A 195 -5.02 -14.06 25.00
CA SER A 195 -3.93 -13.48 25.80
C SER A 195 -2.90 -12.80 24.92
N GLY A 196 -2.42 -11.62 25.30
CA GLY A 196 -1.38 -10.88 24.58
C GLY A 196 -1.49 -9.36 24.73
N ALA A 197 -0.56 -8.64 24.09
CA ALA A 197 -0.49 -7.19 24.15
C ALA A 197 -0.32 -6.58 22.74
N LYS A 198 -1.28 -5.73 22.35
CA LYS A 198 -1.20 -4.87 21.17
C LYS A 198 -0.79 -3.46 21.57
N THR A 199 -0.05 -2.75 20.72
CA THR A 199 0.46 -1.40 21.00
C THR A 199 0.34 -0.49 19.78
N TRP A 200 0.35 0.83 20.01
CA TRP A 200 0.12 1.86 18.99
C TRP A 200 -1.23 1.76 18.28
N ILE A 201 -2.26 1.31 19.00
CA ILE A 201 -3.60 1.10 18.45
C ILE A 201 -4.43 2.38 18.60
N THR A 202 -4.61 3.10 17.49
CA THR A 202 -5.53 4.24 17.40
C THR A 202 -6.97 3.82 17.76
N ASN A 203 -7.73 4.73 18.37
CA ASN A 203 -9.06 4.54 18.95
C ASN A 203 -9.14 3.55 20.15
N SER A 204 -8.13 2.73 20.44
CA SER A 204 -8.26 1.67 21.48
C SER A 204 -8.73 2.13 22.87
N PRO A 205 -8.42 3.32 23.40
CA PRO A 205 -8.96 3.76 24.70
C PRO A 205 -10.45 4.13 24.67
N ILE A 206 -11.04 4.39 23.50
CA ILE A 206 -12.44 4.81 23.32
C ILE A 206 -13.31 3.81 22.53
N ALA A 207 -12.72 2.75 21.97
CA ALA A 207 -13.42 1.81 21.10
C ALA A 207 -14.33 0.83 21.87
N ASP A 208 -15.56 0.66 21.40
CA ASP A 208 -16.52 -0.33 21.89
C ASP A 208 -16.21 -1.75 21.39
N VAL A 209 -15.69 -1.85 20.15
CA VAL A 209 -15.34 -3.11 19.49
C VAL A 209 -13.88 -3.06 19.04
N LEU A 210 -13.11 -4.08 19.44
CA LEU A 210 -11.71 -4.22 19.05
C LEU A 210 -11.58 -5.44 18.12
N LEU A 211 -11.26 -5.20 16.85
CA LEU A 211 -10.88 -6.25 15.90
C LEU A 211 -9.43 -6.66 16.18
N VAL A 212 -9.24 -7.74 16.93
CA VAL A 212 -7.93 -8.25 17.37
C VAL A 212 -7.50 -9.42 16.48
N TRP A 213 -6.25 -9.38 16.01
CA TRP A 213 -5.62 -10.49 15.30
C TRP A 213 -4.71 -11.27 16.26
N ALA A 214 -4.96 -12.57 16.39
CA ALA A 214 -4.23 -13.48 17.28
C ALA A 214 -4.03 -14.86 16.63
N LYS A 215 -2.98 -15.59 17.02
CA LYS A 215 -2.74 -16.98 16.59
C LYS A 215 -3.67 -17.94 17.34
N LEU A 216 -4.43 -18.77 16.63
CA LEU A 216 -5.11 -19.92 17.24
C LEU A 216 -4.06 -20.93 17.72
N GLN A 217 -4.09 -21.32 18.99
CA GLN A 217 -3.14 -22.27 19.58
C GLN A 217 -3.14 -23.61 18.85
N GLU A 218 -4.31 -24.10 18.43
CA GLU A 218 -4.50 -25.43 17.83
C GLU A 218 -3.92 -25.55 16.42
N THR A 219 -3.78 -24.42 15.69
CA THR A 219 -3.38 -24.42 14.27
C THR A 219 -2.15 -23.56 13.98
N GLY A 220 -1.72 -22.72 14.93
CA GLY A 220 -0.70 -21.69 14.73
C GLY A 220 -1.12 -20.55 13.79
N LYS A 221 -2.31 -20.59 13.19
CA LYS A 221 -2.77 -19.62 12.20
C LYS A 221 -3.37 -18.39 12.85
N ILE A 222 -3.07 -17.23 12.28
CA ILE A 222 -3.64 -15.94 12.70
C ILE A 222 -5.13 -15.89 12.28
N ARG A 223 -6.01 -15.45 13.19
CA ARG A 223 -7.45 -15.22 12.97
C ARG A 223 -7.86 -13.85 13.53
N GLY A 224 -8.96 -13.30 13.02
CA GLY A 224 -9.56 -12.06 13.49
C GLY A 224 -10.71 -12.34 14.48
N PHE A 225 -10.72 -11.60 15.58
CA PHE A 225 -11.70 -11.71 16.67
C PHE A 225 -12.31 -10.34 16.95
N LEU A 226 -13.64 -10.26 17.05
CA LEU A 226 -14.39 -9.06 17.42
C LEU A 226 -14.61 -9.02 18.94
N VAL A 227 -13.74 -8.33 19.66
CA VAL A 227 -13.81 -8.21 21.12
C VAL A 227 -14.71 -7.04 21.49
N GLU A 228 -15.88 -7.30 22.05
CA GLU A 228 -16.80 -6.28 22.56
C GLU A 228 -16.41 -5.89 23.99
N ARG A 229 -15.97 -4.63 24.19
CA ARG A 229 -15.47 -4.13 25.50
C ARG A 229 -16.46 -4.38 26.64
N LYS A 230 -17.74 -4.10 26.40
CA LYS A 230 -18.84 -4.23 27.37
C LYS A 230 -19.03 -5.66 27.90
N ASP A 231 -18.60 -6.66 27.14
CA ASP A 231 -18.81 -8.09 27.44
C ASP A 231 -17.55 -8.74 28.05
N CYS A 232 -16.44 -7.98 28.16
CA CYS A 232 -15.20 -8.42 28.77
C CYS A 232 -15.30 -8.30 30.31
N PRO A 233 -15.01 -9.38 31.08
CA PRO A 233 -14.96 -9.30 32.53
C PRO A 233 -13.91 -8.30 33.05
N PRO A 234 -14.13 -7.69 34.23
CA PRO A 234 -13.13 -6.83 34.86
C PRO A 234 -11.77 -7.54 35.01
N GLY A 235 -10.70 -6.87 34.58
CA GLY A 235 -9.34 -7.39 34.61
C GLY A 235 -8.88 -8.17 33.37
N THR A 236 -9.77 -8.59 32.47
CA THR A 236 -9.36 -9.37 31.28
C THR A 236 -9.04 -8.52 30.05
N LEU A 237 -9.48 -7.27 30.03
CA LEU A 237 -9.23 -6.30 28.95
C LEU A 237 -8.85 -4.94 29.56
N GLU A 238 -7.65 -4.46 29.23
CA GLU A 238 -7.24 -3.07 29.47
C GLU A 238 -6.85 -2.37 28.17
N THR A 239 -7.10 -1.06 28.09
CA THR A 239 -6.79 -0.24 26.90
C THR A 239 -6.13 1.10 27.27
N PRO A 240 -4.98 1.07 27.97
CA PRO A 240 -4.34 2.29 28.45
C PRO A 240 -3.90 3.18 27.28
N ALA A 241 -4.13 4.49 27.42
CA ALA A 241 -3.72 5.49 26.44
C ALA A 241 -2.21 5.74 26.48
N ILE A 242 -1.59 5.87 25.30
CA ILE A 242 -0.22 6.32 25.13
C ILE A 242 -0.24 7.85 25.00
N LYS A 243 0.45 8.52 25.93
CA LYS A 243 0.52 9.99 26.08
C LYS A 243 1.86 10.54 25.60
N ASP A 244 1.99 11.86 25.63
CA ASP A 244 3.22 12.62 25.39
C ASP A 244 3.81 12.40 23.98
N LYS A 245 2.92 12.18 22.99
CA LYS A 245 3.29 11.90 21.60
C LYS A 245 3.80 13.16 20.90
N ASN A 246 4.82 13.02 20.06
CA ASN A 246 5.34 14.12 19.24
C ASN A 246 4.53 14.40 17.97
N GLY A 247 3.66 13.48 17.54
CA GLY A 247 2.81 13.59 16.35
C GLY A 247 1.51 12.81 16.53
N LEU A 248 0.51 13.11 15.69
CA LEU A 248 -0.87 12.63 15.82
C LEU A 248 -1.46 12.89 17.21
N ARG A 249 -1.15 14.05 17.81
CA ARG A 249 -1.62 14.43 19.16
C ARG A 249 -3.14 14.62 19.20
N ALA A 250 -3.73 15.14 18.13
CA ALA A 250 -5.19 15.21 17.92
C ALA A 250 -5.80 13.84 17.50
N SER A 251 -5.28 12.74 18.04
CA SER A 251 -5.77 11.37 17.84
C SER A 251 -5.54 10.58 19.12
N ILE A 252 -6.53 9.82 19.57
CA ILE A 252 -6.34 8.96 20.74
C ILE A 252 -5.72 7.62 20.32
N THR A 253 -4.64 7.23 21.00
CA THR A 253 -3.86 6.02 20.71
C THR A 253 -3.56 5.32 22.02
N GLY A 254 -3.59 3.99 22.02
CA GLY A 254 -3.38 3.19 23.23
C GLY A 254 -2.83 1.80 22.94
N MET A 255 -2.93 0.96 23.96
CA MET A 255 -2.67 -0.47 23.87
C MET A 255 -3.99 -1.26 23.88
N ILE A 256 -3.91 -2.55 23.58
CA ILE A 256 -4.91 -3.54 23.96
C ILE A 256 -4.18 -4.61 24.74
N GLN A 257 -4.48 -4.75 26.03
CA GLN A 257 -3.92 -5.78 26.89
C GLN A 257 -5.03 -6.80 27.18
N LEU A 258 -4.74 -8.06 26.90
CA LEU A 258 -5.68 -9.18 27.02
C LEU A 258 -5.07 -10.19 28.00
N ASP A 259 -5.76 -10.43 29.11
CA ASP A 259 -5.43 -11.49 30.06
C ASP A 259 -6.60 -12.47 30.13
N GLU A 260 -6.34 -13.71 29.70
CA GLU A 260 -7.32 -14.78 29.46
C GLU A 260 -8.73 -14.35 28.98
N CYS A 261 -8.81 -13.34 28.10
CA CYS A 261 -10.04 -12.63 27.78
C CYS A 261 -11.06 -13.54 27.05
N PRO A 262 -12.25 -13.78 27.63
CA PRO A 262 -13.24 -14.67 27.04
C PRO A 262 -13.96 -14.02 25.86
N VAL A 263 -13.83 -14.59 24.67
CA VAL A 263 -14.48 -14.13 23.43
C VAL A 263 -15.32 -15.26 22.84
N PRO A 264 -16.60 -15.04 22.47
CA PRO A 264 -17.41 -16.07 21.82
C PRO A 264 -16.77 -16.56 20.52
N GLU A 265 -16.88 -17.85 20.23
CA GLU A 265 -16.48 -18.41 18.93
C GLU A 265 -17.21 -17.73 17.76
N ALA A 266 -18.47 -17.37 17.96
CA ALA A 266 -19.28 -16.59 17.02
C ALA A 266 -18.78 -15.15 16.76
N ASN A 267 -17.80 -14.65 17.54
CA ASN A 267 -17.14 -13.37 17.31
C ASN A 267 -15.79 -13.52 16.56
N MET A 268 -15.37 -14.75 16.22
CA MET A 268 -14.25 -15.00 15.30
C MET A 268 -14.74 -14.89 13.85
N PHE A 269 -13.92 -14.36 12.93
CA PHE A 269 -14.22 -14.41 11.50
C PHE A 269 -14.14 -15.86 10.97
N PRO A 270 -15.16 -16.38 10.26
CA PRO A 270 -15.31 -17.82 9.96
C PRO A 270 -14.20 -18.41 9.08
N GLU A 271 -13.80 -17.70 8.02
CA GLU A 271 -12.96 -18.27 6.95
C GLU A 271 -11.55 -17.67 6.86
N VAL A 272 -11.37 -16.39 7.22
CA VAL A 272 -10.10 -15.72 6.99
C VAL A 272 -9.01 -16.18 7.96
N GLU A 273 -7.86 -16.55 7.40
CA GLU A 273 -6.69 -17.02 8.14
C GLU A 273 -5.37 -16.42 7.65
N GLY A 274 -4.38 -16.40 8.53
CA GLY A 274 -3.04 -15.87 8.25
C GLY A 274 -3.03 -14.36 8.03
N LEU A 275 -2.01 -13.88 7.31
CA LEU A 275 -1.81 -12.46 7.06
C LEU A 275 -2.74 -11.86 5.98
N ARG A 276 -3.48 -12.68 5.23
CA ARG A 276 -4.42 -12.20 4.19
C ARG A 276 -5.43 -11.21 4.76
N GLY A 277 -6.07 -11.58 5.88
CA GLY A 277 -7.06 -10.75 6.57
C GLY A 277 -6.55 -9.35 6.92
N PRO A 278 -5.53 -9.23 7.80
CA PRO A 278 -5.02 -7.91 8.18
C PRO A 278 -4.40 -7.16 6.99
N PHE A 279 -3.78 -7.83 6.02
CA PHE A 279 -3.18 -7.15 4.87
C PHE A 279 -4.21 -6.57 3.90
N SER A 280 -5.38 -7.19 3.71
CA SER A 280 -6.50 -6.59 2.97
C SER A 280 -6.97 -5.29 3.64
N CYS A 281 -7.20 -5.31 4.96
CA CYS A 281 -7.56 -4.12 5.74
C CYS A 281 -6.51 -3.01 5.59
N LEU A 282 -5.23 -3.34 5.79
CA LEU A 282 -4.13 -2.38 5.66
C LEU A 282 -4.01 -1.82 4.24
N ASN A 283 -4.26 -2.61 3.19
CA ASN A 283 -4.22 -2.10 1.81
C ASN A 283 -5.35 -1.09 1.53
N SER A 284 -6.53 -1.28 2.13
CA SER A 284 -7.61 -0.28 2.08
C SER A 284 -7.21 1.02 2.76
N ALA A 285 -6.64 0.95 3.97
CA ALA A 285 -6.20 2.13 4.73
C ALA A 285 -5.03 2.87 4.05
N ARG A 286 -4.02 2.14 3.55
CA ARG A 286 -2.87 2.67 2.79
C ARG A 286 -3.28 3.49 1.57
N TYR A 287 -4.32 3.05 0.87
CA TYR A 287 -4.86 3.76 -0.29
C TYR A 287 -5.51 5.08 0.13
N GLY A 288 -6.31 5.10 1.20
CA GLY A 288 -6.80 6.35 1.79
C GLY A 288 -5.66 7.29 2.21
N ILE A 289 -4.62 6.77 2.86
CA ILE A 289 -3.45 7.54 3.27
C ILE A 289 -2.73 8.19 2.08
N SER A 290 -2.64 7.53 0.92
CA SER A 290 -1.93 8.11 -0.24
C SER A 290 -2.60 9.39 -0.75
N MET A 291 -3.92 9.50 -0.66
CA MET A 291 -4.65 10.72 -0.98
C MET A 291 -4.65 11.70 0.21
N GLY A 292 -4.83 11.20 1.43
CA GLY A 292 -4.83 11.99 2.67
C GLY A 292 -3.61 12.90 2.82
N VAL A 293 -2.40 12.35 2.69
CA VAL A 293 -1.16 13.12 2.88
C VAL A 293 -0.95 14.22 1.83
N MET A 294 -1.62 14.14 0.68
CA MET A 294 -1.64 15.23 -0.31
C MET A 294 -2.50 16.40 0.18
N GLY A 295 -3.59 16.15 0.91
CA GLY A 295 -4.34 17.20 1.60
C GLY A 295 -3.49 17.97 2.62
N ALA A 296 -2.72 17.26 3.45
CA ALA A 296 -1.78 17.91 4.39
C ALA A 296 -0.68 18.71 3.67
N LEU A 297 -0.21 18.25 2.50
CA LEU A 297 0.74 19.00 1.67
C LEU A 297 0.08 20.24 1.04
N GLU A 298 -1.17 20.16 0.61
CA GLU A 298 -1.93 21.28 0.03
C GLU A 298 -2.20 22.39 1.06
N ASP A 299 -2.56 22.05 2.30
CA ASP A 299 -2.64 23.02 3.40
C ASP A 299 -1.26 23.66 3.67
N SER A 300 -0.20 22.84 3.70
CA SER A 300 1.18 23.33 3.87
C SER A 300 1.58 24.33 2.78
N ILE A 301 1.23 24.06 1.51
CA ILE A 301 1.45 24.95 0.36
C ILE A 301 0.62 26.23 0.53
N ALA A 302 -0.67 26.11 0.87
CA ALA A 302 -1.57 27.25 1.02
C ALA A 302 -1.10 28.22 2.12
N ARG A 303 -0.74 27.70 3.30
CA ARG A 303 -0.20 28.50 4.41
C ARG A 303 1.14 29.14 4.05
N ALA A 304 2.06 28.37 3.49
CA ALA A 304 3.38 28.88 3.11
C ALA A 304 3.30 29.97 2.03
N ARG A 305 2.40 29.81 1.04
CA ARG A 305 2.12 30.80 0.00
C ARG A 305 1.55 32.09 0.61
N THR A 306 0.54 31.99 1.47
CA THR A 306 -0.08 33.15 2.14
C THR A 306 0.93 33.89 2.99
N TYR A 307 1.65 33.19 3.87
CA TYR A 307 2.72 33.77 4.69
C TYR A 307 3.80 34.45 3.82
N ALA A 308 4.19 33.84 2.70
CA ALA A 308 5.19 34.40 1.81
C ALA A 308 4.74 35.67 1.06
N LEU A 309 3.44 35.81 0.78
CA LEU A 309 2.86 37.01 0.16
C LEU A 309 2.73 38.16 1.16
N GLU A 310 2.44 37.87 2.42
CA GLU A 310 2.22 38.88 3.47
C GLU A 310 3.51 39.32 4.16
N ARG A 311 4.40 38.38 4.50
CA ARG A 311 5.63 38.65 5.25
C ARG A 311 6.63 39.41 4.36
N LYS A 312 7.07 40.57 4.85
CA LYS A 312 8.04 41.44 4.15
C LYS A 312 9.45 41.31 4.74
N GLN A 313 10.46 41.27 3.86
CA GLN A 313 11.89 41.33 4.17
C GLN A 313 12.66 42.10 3.07
N PHE A 314 13.93 42.44 3.35
CA PHE A 314 14.88 43.16 2.49
C PHE A 314 14.26 44.22 1.55
N LYS A 315 14.28 45.49 1.95
CA LYS A 315 13.66 46.62 1.22
C LYS A 315 12.13 46.49 1.11
N GLY A 316 11.47 45.89 2.12
CA GLY A 316 10.01 45.82 2.23
C GLY A 316 9.30 44.89 1.22
N ASN A 317 10.03 44.01 0.53
CA ASN A 317 9.47 43.10 -0.46
C ASN A 317 8.83 41.88 0.22
N PRO A 318 7.73 41.33 -0.32
CA PRO A 318 7.18 40.05 0.16
C PRO A 318 8.17 38.91 -0.08
N LEU A 319 8.20 37.90 0.80
CA LEU A 319 9.09 36.73 0.64
C LEU A 319 8.85 36.01 -0.69
N ALA A 320 7.61 35.97 -1.18
CA ALA A 320 7.23 35.37 -2.47
C ALA A 320 7.94 36.00 -3.69
N LYS A 321 8.62 37.15 -3.54
CA LYS A 321 9.45 37.75 -4.60
C LYS A 321 10.77 37.00 -4.83
N TYR A 322 11.28 36.25 -3.86
CA TYR A 322 12.59 35.61 -3.94
C TYR A 322 12.51 34.24 -4.62
N GLN A 323 13.39 33.99 -5.60
CA GLN A 323 13.40 32.77 -6.41
C GLN A 323 13.50 31.48 -5.57
N LEU A 324 14.23 31.50 -4.45
CA LEU A 324 14.32 30.34 -3.56
C LEU A 324 12.98 30.01 -2.89
N ILE A 325 12.14 31.00 -2.59
CA ILE A 325 10.79 30.78 -2.03
C ILE A 325 9.85 30.25 -3.13
N GLN A 326 9.94 30.82 -4.34
CA GLN A 326 9.17 30.37 -5.50
C GLN A 326 9.49 28.91 -5.87
N LYS A 327 10.78 28.51 -5.86
CA LYS A 327 11.19 27.13 -6.10
C LYS A 327 10.53 26.15 -5.12
N LYS A 328 10.57 26.45 -3.82
CA LYS A 328 9.97 25.58 -2.79
C LYS A 328 8.48 25.36 -3.00
N LEU A 329 7.75 26.43 -3.34
CA LEU A 329 6.32 26.36 -3.64
C LEU A 329 6.04 25.58 -4.94
N ALA A 330 6.86 25.76 -5.97
CA ALA A 330 6.74 25.05 -7.23
C ALA A 330 6.99 23.54 -7.07
N ASP A 331 8.10 23.14 -6.44
CA ASP A 331 8.44 21.74 -6.19
C ASP A 331 7.30 21.03 -5.44
N ALA A 332 6.79 21.66 -4.37
CA ALA A 332 5.69 21.12 -3.56
C ALA A 332 4.37 21.00 -4.34
N ALA A 333 4.01 22.01 -5.14
CA ALA A 333 2.79 21.99 -5.96
C ALA A 333 2.87 20.90 -7.05
N THR A 334 4.04 20.67 -7.65
CA THR A 334 4.25 19.57 -8.60
C THR A 334 4.06 18.21 -7.94
N ASP A 335 4.69 17.96 -6.79
CA ASP A 335 4.56 16.69 -6.06
C ASP A 335 3.11 16.43 -5.60
N ALA A 336 2.42 17.46 -5.08
CA ALA A 336 1.00 17.36 -4.72
C ALA A 336 0.12 16.97 -5.92
N SER A 337 0.29 17.65 -7.04
CA SER A 337 -0.48 17.41 -8.27
C SER A 337 -0.30 15.98 -8.80
N TYR A 338 0.94 15.48 -8.82
CA TYR A 338 1.22 14.10 -9.24
C TYR A 338 0.69 13.06 -8.26
N GLY A 339 0.81 13.30 -6.95
CA GLY A 339 0.34 12.35 -5.94
C GLY A 339 -1.19 12.21 -5.90
N VAL A 340 -1.93 13.30 -6.15
CA VAL A 340 -3.39 13.27 -6.33
C VAL A 340 -3.77 12.47 -7.56
N LEU A 341 -3.23 12.78 -8.75
CA LEU A 341 -3.55 12.05 -9.98
C LEU A 341 -3.21 10.55 -9.90
N ALA A 342 -2.06 10.21 -9.31
CA ALA A 342 -1.67 8.82 -9.11
C ALA A 342 -2.64 8.07 -8.19
N SER A 343 -3.13 8.73 -7.12
CA SER A 343 -4.12 8.15 -6.21
C SER A 343 -5.50 8.02 -6.88
N ILE A 344 -5.93 8.98 -7.70
CA ILE A 344 -7.18 8.85 -8.50
C ILE A 344 -7.07 7.62 -9.42
N GLN A 345 -5.96 7.46 -10.15
CA GLN A 345 -5.78 6.31 -11.05
C GLN A 345 -5.78 4.96 -10.30
N VAL A 346 -5.13 4.87 -9.14
CA VAL A 346 -5.19 3.65 -8.31
C VAL A 346 -6.60 3.40 -7.78
N GLY A 347 -7.37 4.44 -7.47
CA GLY A 347 -8.78 4.34 -7.10
C GLY A 347 -9.65 3.76 -8.22
N ARG A 348 -9.53 4.29 -9.44
CA ARG A 348 -10.21 3.75 -10.65
C ARG A 348 -9.89 2.28 -10.86
N LEU A 349 -8.60 1.91 -10.80
CA LEU A 349 -8.18 0.52 -10.90
C LEU A 349 -8.71 -0.35 -9.75
N LYS A 350 -8.92 0.20 -8.56
CA LYS A 350 -9.50 -0.53 -7.42
C LYS A 350 -11.00 -0.79 -7.65
N ASP A 351 -11.74 0.20 -8.15
CA ASP A 351 -13.16 0.07 -8.50
C ASP A 351 -13.34 -0.93 -9.68
N GLU A 352 -12.38 -1.00 -10.61
CA GLU A 352 -12.33 -2.00 -11.68
C GLU A 352 -11.83 -3.39 -11.25
N GLY A 353 -11.47 -3.61 -9.99
CA GLY A 353 -10.91 -4.88 -9.50
C GLY A 353 -9.49 -5.21 -10.01
N LYS A 354 -8.77 -4.22 -10.54
CA LYS A 354 -7.44 -4.33 -11.18
C LYS A 354 -6.27 -3.79 -10.33
N ALA A 355 -6.55 -3.08 -9.24
CA ALA A 355 -5.51 -2.54 -8.37
C ALA A 355 -4.76 -3.65 -7.62
N THR A 356 -3.43 -3.59 -7.64
CA THR A 356 -2.57 -4.56 -6.94
C THR A 356 -1.96 -3.96 -5.66
N PRO A 357 -1.51 -4.78 -4.69
CA PRO A 357 -0.84 -4.30 -3.47
C PRO A 357 0.43 -3.47 -3.75
N GLU A 358 1.10 -3.70 -4.89
CA GLU A 358 2.26 -2.95 -5.36
C GLU A 358 1.88 -1.54 -5.79
N MET A 359 0.75 -1.36 -6.47
CA MET A 359 0.24 -0.04 -6.86
C MET A 359 -0.07 0.80 -5.62
N ILE A 360 -0.76 0.21 -4.64
CA ILE A 360 -1.07 0.84 -3.36
C ILE A 360 0.23 1.17 -2.59
N SER A 361 1.18 0.25 -2.55
CA SER A 361 2.51 0.46 -1.94
C SER A 361 3.29 1.59 -2.61
N MET A 362 3.20 1.72 -3.94
CA MET A 362 3.85 2.77 -4.70
C MET A 362 3.29 4.15 -4.32
N VAL A 363 1.96 4.33 -4.38
CA VAL A 363 1.33 5.63 -4.09
C VAL A 363 1.43 6.00 -2.61
N LYS A 364 1.17 5.07 -1.67
CA LYS A 364 1.31 5.33 -0.22
C LYS A 364 2.72 5.81 0.10
N ARG A 365 3.73 5.07 -0.37
CA ARG A 365 5.14 5.38 -0.12
C ARG A 365 5.53 6.72 -0.73
N GLN A 366 5.30 6.92 -2.04
CA GLN A 366 5.75 8.12 -2.75
C GLN A 366 5.06 9.38 -2.21
N ASN A 367 3.77 9.32 -1.92
CA ASN A 367 3.00 10.46 -1.43
C ASN A 367 3.39 10.79 0.03
N CYS A 368 3.64 9.81 0.89
CA CYS A 368 4.16 10.07 2.24
C CYS A 368 5.58 10.67 2.22
N ASP A 369 6.48 10.09 1.39
CA ASP A 369 7.87 10.56 1.24
C ASP A 369 7.92 12.02 0.75
N THR A 370 7.12 12.37 -0.26
CA THR A 370 7.08 13.71 -0.85
C THR A 370 6.33 14.72 0.03
N ALA A 371 5.20 14.36 0.64
CA ALA A 371 4.48 15.21 1.58
C ALA A 371 5.37 15.65 2.73
N LEU A 372 6.03 14.71 3.42
CA LEU A 372 6.92 15.03 4.54
C LEU A 372 8.12 15.88 4.11
N ARG A 373 8.77 15.53 2.99
CA ARG A 373 9.91 16.29 2.46
C ARG A 373 9.53 17.73 2.15
N ASN A 374 8.42 17.94 1.42
CA ASN A 374 8.01 19.27 1.02
C ASN A 374 7.45 20.09 2.20
N ALA A 375 6.66 19.49 3.10
CA ALA A 375 6.17 20.19 4.28
C ALA A 375 7.34 20.73 5.15
N ARG A 376 8.41 19.94 5.33
CA ARG A 376 9.64 20.40 6.00
C ARG A 376 10.33 21.57 5.28
N VAL A 377 10.46 21.48 3.96
CA VAL A 377 11.08 22.55 3.14
C VAL A 377 10.24 23.84 3.14
N LEU A 378 8.91 23.71 3.18
CA LEU A 378 7.96 24.83 3.30
C LEU A 378 7.95 25.43 4.71
N GLN A 379 8.14 24.62 5.77
CA GLN A 379 8.26 25.09 7.16
C GLN A 379 9.35 26.16 7.32
N GLU A 380 10.47 26.03 6.62
CA GLU A 380 11.55 27.04 6.62
C GLU A 380 11.11 28.44 6.16
N ILE A 381 10.04 28.57 5.37
CA ILE A 381 9.53 29.87 4.87
C ILE A 381 9.01 30.75 6.02
N PHE A 382 8.58 30.13 7.13
CA PHE A 382 8.08 30.80 8.33
C PHE A 382 9.21 31.27 9.26
N GLY A 383 10.45 30.82 9.07
CA GLY A 383 11.57 31.11 9.98
C GLY A 383 11.26 30.69 11.42
N GLY A 384 11.55 31.55 12.40
CA GLY A 384 11.27 31.25 13.82
C GLY A 384 9.79 30.99 14.13
N ASN A 385 8.87 31.53 13.34
CA ASN A 385 7.42 31.34 13.55
C ASN A 385 6.99 29.88 13.35
N ALA A 386 7.76 29.08 12.61
CA ALA A 386 7.47 27.65 12.38
C ALA A 386 7.56 26.78 13.64
N VAL A 387 8.08 27.31 14.75
CA VAL A 387 8.12 26.64 16.07
C VAL A 387 6.79 26.82 16.82
N SER A 388 5.99 27.83 16.47
CA SER A 388 4.68 28.08 17.06
C SER A 388 3.60 27.29 16.32
N ASP A 389 2.84 26.49 17.06
CA ASP A 389 1.74 25.65 16.58
C ASP A 389 0.57 26.46 15.97
N GLU A 390 0.40 27.73 16.37
CA GLU A 390 -0.44 28.75 15.72
C GLU A 390 -0.28 28.82 14.19
N TYR A 391 0.92 28.51 13.65
CA TYR A 391 1.16 28.49 12.21
C TYR A 391 0.85 27.15 11.53
N ALA A 392 0.46 26.12 12.29
CA ALA A 392 0.09 24.76 11.88
C ALA A 392 1.12 23.93 11.10
N ILE A 393 2.08 24.55 10.41
CA ILE A 393 3.04 23.87 9.54
C ILE A 393 3.92 22.85 10.29
N GLY A 394 4.36 23.18 11.52
CA GLY A 394 5.11 22.27 12.38
C GLY A 394 4.29 21.03 12.80
N ARG A 395 2.98 21.21 13.05
CA ARG A 395 2.03 20.12 13.34
C ARG A 395 1.90 19.18 12.14
N HIS A 396 1.72 19.70 10.93
CA HIS A 396 1.66 18.85 9.72
C HIS A 396 3.00 18.10 9.50
N VAL A 397 4.15 18.73 9.70
CA VAL A 397 5.46 18.05 9.59
C VAL A 397 5.63 16.93 10.63
N ALA A 398 5.24 17.16 11.88
CA ALA A 398 5.30 16.15 12.93
C ALA A 398 4.33 14.99 12.67
N ASN A 399 3.12 15.29 12.22
CA ASN A 399 2.12 14.30 11.82
C ASN A 399 2.57 13.44 10.63
N LEU A 400 3.06 14.07 9.55
CA LEU A 400 3.51 13.39 8.34
C LEU A 400 4.73 12.48 8.57
N PHE A 401 5.56 12.79 9.58
CA PHE A 401 6.61 11.87 10.02
C PHE A 401 6.02 10.56 10.55
N VAL A 402 4.98 10.64 11.39
CA VAL A 402 4.29 9.44 11.90
C VAL A 402 3.60 8.70 10.74
N THR A 403 2.88 9.39 9.85
CA THR A 403 2.21 8.80 8.67
C THR A 403 3.17 8.10 7.68
N GLN A 404 4.42 8.55 7.58
CA GLN A 404 5.45 7.86 6.79
C GLN A 404 5.85 6.50 7.39
N THR A 405 5.75 6.33 8.71
CA THR A 405 6.24 5.14 9.44
C THR A 405 5.20 4.04 9.62
N TYR A 406 3.97 4.36 10.05
CA TYR A 406 2.96 3.34 10.31
C TYR A 406 2.31 2.82 9.01
N GLU A 407 1.57 1.71 9.12
CA GLU A 407 0.99 0.97 7.97
C GLU A 407 2.03 0.50 6.94
N GLY A 408 3.31 0.47 7.31
CA GLY A 408 4.43 0.11 6.44
C GLY A 408 5.37 1.31 6.25
N GLN A 409 6.56 1.20 6.82
CA GLN A 409 7.64 2.17 6.62
C GLN A 409 7.99 2.26 5.14
N SER A 410 8.43 3.45 4.71
CA SER A 410 8.88 3.71 3.33
C SER A 410 9.83 2.64 2.78
N ASP A 411 10.78 2.16 3.59
CA ASP A 411 11.76 1.16 3.18
C ASP A 411 11.19 -0.27 3.05
N ILE A 412 10.16 -0.64 3.82
CA ILE A 412 9.44 -1.90 3.63
C ILE A 412 8.72 -1.91 2.27
N HIS A 413 8.05 -0.81 1.91
CA HIS A 413 7.46 -0.66 0.57
C HIS A 413 8.54 -0.65 -0.53
N LYS A 414 9.72 -0.04 -0.30
CA LYS A 414 10.85 -0.13 -1.25
C LYS A 414 11.36 -1.57 -1.39
N MET A 415 11.43 -2.35 -0.31
CA MET A 415 11.92 -3.73 -0.37
C MET A 415 10.98 -4.63 -1.18
N ALA A 416 9.66 -4.54 -0.95
CA ALA A 416 8.67 -5.23 -1.77
C ALA A 416 8.78 -4.88 -3.26
N LEU A 417 8.78 -3.57 -3.58
CA LEU A 417 8.90 -3.09 -4.96
C LEU A 417 10.25 -3.46 -5.60
N LYS A 418 11.37 -3.33 -4.89
CA LYS A 418 12.71 -3.72 -5.39
C LYS A 418 12.81 -5.22 -5.62
N ARG A 419 12.19 -6.04 -4.78
CA ARG A 419 12.22 -7.49 -4.92
C ARG A 419 11.51 -7.94 -6.20
N ILE A 420 10.30 -7.43 -6.43
CA ILE A 420 9.51 -7.71 -7.63
C ILE A 420 10.22 -7.17 -8.88
N ASN A 421 10.70 -5.92 -8.86
CA ASN A 421 11.46 -5.38 -9.99
C ASN A 421 12.77 -6.14 -10.25
N LYS A 422 13.46 -6.62 -9.22
CA LYS A 422 14.63 -7.48 -9.38
C LYS A 422 14.24 -8.79 -10.04
N GLU A 423 13.15 -9.43 -9.65
CA GLU A 423 12.72 -10.69 -10.27
C GLU A 423 12.22 -10.52 -11.70
N LEU A 424 11.49 -9.44 -12.00
CA LEU A 424 11.15 -9.09 -13.38
C LEU A 424 12.40 -8.80 -14.22
N THR A 425 13.44 -8.21 -13.63
CA THR A 425 14.73 -7.96 -14.30
C THR A 425 15.57 -9.24 -14.44
N ASP A 426 15.61 -10.10 -13.43
CA ASP A 426 16.35 -11.37 -13.45
C ASP A 426 15.68 -12.36 -14.42
N LEU A 427 14.33 -12.39 -14.48
CA LEU A 427 13.57 -13.07 -15.53
C LEU A 427 13.85 -12.45 -16.90
N GLY A 428 13.78 -11.12 -17.03
CA GLY A 428 14.12 -10.41 -18.26
C GLY A 428 15.55 -10.70 -18.76
N ARG A 429 16.50 -10.88 -17.85
CA ARG A 429 17.87 -11.32 -18.17
C ARG A 429 17.94 -12.78 -18.60
N PHE A 430 17.16 -13.67 -17.96
CA PHE A 430 17.01 -15.07 -18.41
C PHE A 430 16.49 -15.19 -19.85
N PHE A 431 15.62 -14.27 -20.30
CA PHE A 431 15.19 -14.21 -21.71
C PHE A 431 16.30 -13.75 -22.69
N SER A 432 17.39 -13.15 -22.20
CA SER A 432 18.48 -12.59 -23.03
C SER A 432 19.84 -13.28 -22.91
N ASP A 433 20.11 -13.91 -21.77
CA ASP A 433 21.40 -14.55 -21.42
C ASP A 433 21.14 -15.57 -20.28
N PRO A 434 20.59 -16.76 -20.60
CA PRO A 434 20.26 -17.77 -19.59
C PRO A 434 21.52 -18.50 -19.09
N PRO A 435 21.51 -19.07 -17.87
CA PRO A 435 22.61 -19.89 -17.40
C PRO A 435 22.80 -21.15 -18.25
N SER A 436 24.01 -21.71 -18.24
CA SER A 436 24.31 -23.01 -18.83
C SER A 436 23.28 -24.06 -18.42
N SER A 437 22.70 -24.76 -19.41
CA SER A 437 21.65 -25.78 -19.27
C SER A 437 20.24 -25.30 -18.91
N CYS A 438 19.92 -24.02 -19.17
CA CYS A 438 18.55 -23.52 -19.16
C CYS A 438 18.29 -22.64 -20.39
N SER A 439 17.07 -22.64 -20.92
CA SER A 439 16.62 -21.63 -21.88
C SER A 439 15.15 -21.29 -21.63
N ALA A 440 14.86 -19.99 -21.62
CA ALA A 440 13.52 -19.43 -21.61
C ALA A 440 13.42 -18.45 -22.79
N GLY A 441 13.57 -18.95 -24.01
CA GLY A 441 13.66 -18.16 -25.25
C GLY A 441 13.84 -19.10 -26.45
N PRO A 442 13.65 -18.63 -27.69
CA PRO A 442 13.50 -19.53 -28.84
C PRO A 442 14.80 -20.26 -29.21
N VAL A 443 14.75 -21.60 -29.04
CA VAL A 443 15.55 -22.66 -29.68
C VAL A 443 17.09 -22.55 -29.58
N GLY A 444 17.67 -23.35 -28.68
CA GLY A 444 19.11 -23.65 -28.61
C GLY A 444 19.40 -24.72 -27.54
N GLU A 445 20.36 -25.61 -27.82
CA GLU A 445 20.89 -26.69 -26.96
C GLU A 445 21.48 -26.13 -25.63
N ASP A 446 21.53 -26.83 -24.48
CA ASP A 446 21.36 -28.26 -24.17
C ASP A 446 20.82 -28.49 -22.74
N LEU A 447 19.94 -29.48 -22.56
CA LEU A 447 19.97 -30.33 -21.36
C LEU A 447 20.88 -31.52 -21.70
N GLY A 448 21.96 -31.73 -20.92
CA GLY A 448 22.86 -32.88 -21.11
C GLY A 448 22.10 -34.22 -21.08
N GLU A 449 22.70 -35.28 -21.65
CA GLU A 449 22.03 -36.55 -21.99
C GLU A 449 21.00 -37.04 -20.96
N SER A 450 19.73 -36.68 -21.18
CA SER A 450 18.61 -37.00 -20.29
C SER A 450 17.41 -37.45 -21.13
N PRO A 451 16.42 -38.14 -20.53
CA PRO A 451 15.20 -38.47 -21.25
C PRO A 451 14.29 -37.26 -21.55
N TYR A 452 14.65 -36.06 -21.08
CA TYR A 452 13.90 -34.81 -21.29
C TYR A 452 14.57 -33.86 -22.31
N SER A 453 15.77 -34.19 -22.79
CA SER A 453 16.52 -33.37 -23.75
C SER A 453 15.73 -33.19 -25.06
N GLY A 454 15.72 -31.95 -25.57
CA GLY A 454 14.99 -31.55 -26.78
C GLY A 454 13.49 -31.25 -26.61
N GLY A 455 12.93 -31.40 -25.40
CA GLY A 455 11.53 -31.04 -25.12
C GLY A 455 11.33 -29.62 -24.57
N VAL A 456 10.19 -29.00 -24.89
CA VAL A 456 9.77 -27.70 -24.33
C VAL A 456 8.74 -27.93 -23.22
N PHE A 457 9.07 -27.48 -22.00
CA PHE A 457 8.23 -27.70 -20.82
C PHE A 457 7.71 -26.37 -20.27
N PHE A 458 6.38 -26.24 -20.20
CA PHE A 458 5.72 -25.05 -19.67
C PHE A 458 5.45 -25.19 -18.17
N LEU A 459 5.67 -24.09 -17.45
CA LEU A 459 5.53 -23.95 -16.00
C LEU A 459 4.56 -22.81 -15.67
N ALA A 460 3.63 -23.05 -14.76
CA ALA A 460 2.87 -22.01 -14.08
C ALA A 460 3.55 -21.67 -12.75
N ILE A 461 3.89 -20.40 -12.56
CA ILE A 461 4.47 -19.87 -11.31
C ILE A 461 3.46 -18.91 -10.69
N HIS A 462 3.03 -19.20 -9.46
CA HIS A 462 2.12 -18.37 -8.70
C HIS A 462 2.79 -17.87 -7.41
N PHE A 463 2.98 -16.56 -7.31
CA PHE A 463 3.55 -15.90 -6.14
C PHE A 463 2.47 -15.69 -5.07
N PRO A 464 2.65 -16.18 -3.82
CA PRO A 464 1.73 -15.90 -2.74
C PRO A 464 1.82 -14.43 -2.29
N THR A 465 0.80 -13.94 -1.59
CA THR A 465 0.73 -12.55 -1.10
C THR A 465 1.76 -12.18 -0.03
N ASP A 466 2.43 -13.17 0.56
CA ASP A 466 3.53 -13.04 1.52
C ASP A 466 4.90 -13.43 0.92
N TYR A 467 5.00 -13.47 -0.41
CA TYR A 467 6.28 -13.56 -1.11
C TYR A 467 7.19 -12.34 -0.80
N PRO A 468 8.52 -12.49 -0.59
CA PRO A 468 9.34 -13.70 -0.71
C PRO A 468 9.47 -14.53 0.59
N PHE A 469 8.64 -14.29 1.60
CA PHE A 469 8.72 -15.02 2.89
C PHE A 469 8.12 -16.42 2.81
N LYS A 470 7.20 -16.66 1.86
CA LYS A 470 6.81 -18.01 1.43
C LYS A 470 7.28 -18.32 0.00
N PRO A 471 7.52 -19.61 -0.32
CA PRO A 471 7.87 -20.03 -1.67
C PRO A 471 6.76 -19.76 -2.68
N PRO A 472 7.11 -19.54 -3.96
CA PRO A 472 6.13 -19.54 -5.04
C PRO A 472 5.59 -20.96 -5.23
N LYS A 473 4.31 -21.10 -5.62
CA LYS A 473 3.81 -22.37 -6.13
C LYS A 473 4.26 -22.53 -7.57
N VAL A 474 4.96 -23.62 -7.87
CA VAL A 474 5.45 -23.94 -9.22
C VAL A 474 4.88 -25.27 -9.65
N ASN A 475 4.19 -25.27 -10.79
CA ASN A 475 3.54 -26.44 -11.37
C ASN A 475 3.91 -26.56 -12.84
N PHE A 476 4.25 -27.76 -13.31
CA PHE A 476 4.28 -28.04 -14.75
C PHE A 476 2.87 -28.01 -15.31
N THR A 477 2.67 -27.28 -16.42
CA THR A 477 1.45 -27.41 -17.23
C THR A 477 1.64 -28.44 -18.35
N THR A 478 2.89 -28.67 -18.76
CA THR A 478 3.28 -29.81 -19.60
C THR A 478 3.22 -31.12 -18.82
N ARG A 479 2.63 -32.17 -19.40
CA ARG A 479 2.64 -33.51 -18.78
C ARG A 479 4.03 -34.13 -18.88
N ILE A 480 4.50 -34.71 -17.77
CA ILE A 480 5.84 -35.28 -17.67
C ILE A 480 5.82 -36.59 -16.87
N TYR A 481 6.66 -37.55 -17.25
CA TYR A 481 6.82 -38.82 -16.56
C TYR A 481 8.08 -38.75 -15.69
N HIS A 482 7.93 -38.50 -14.39
CA HIS A 482 9.05 -38.22 -13.48
C HIS A 482 8.71 -38.59 -12.02
N PRO A 483 9.64 -39.18 -11.22
CA PRO A 483 9.36 -39.61 -9.83
C PRO A 483 8.85 -38.50 -8.90
N ASN A 484 9.42 -37.29 -9.02
CA ASN A 484 9.10 -36.13 -8.17
C ASN A 484 8.03 -35.19 -8.76
N ILE A 485 7.30 -35.58 -9.82
CA ILE A 485 6.26 -34.74 -10.43
C ILE A 485 4.99 -35.57 -10.63
N ASN A 486 3.87 -35.12 -10.04
CA ASN A 486 2.60 -35.84 -10.14
C ASN A 486 1.77 -35.47 -11.40
N SER A 487 0.64 -36.16 -11.60
CA SER A 487 -0.28 -35.93 -12.74
C SER A 487 -0.81 -34.50 -12.86
N ASN A 488 -0.79 -33.74 -11.76
CA ASN A 488 -1.25 -32.35 -11.68
C ASN A 488 -0.07 -31.36 -11.80
N GLY A 489 1.10 -31.85 -12.25
CA GLY A 489 2.31 -31.07 -12.44
C GLY A 489 2.95 -30.52 -11.16
N SER A 490 2.48 -30.96 -9.98
CA SER A 490 3.06 -30.49 -8.70
C SER A 490 4.44 -31.10 -8.51
N ILE A 491 5.39 -30.31 -8.01
CA ILE A 491 6.81 -30.66 -7.92
C ILE A 491 7.20 -30.98 -6.47
N CYS A 492 7.85 -32.11 -6.23
CA CYS A 492 8.58 -32.38 -4.98
C CYS A 492 9.95 -31.71 -5.05
N LEU A 493 10.08 -30.56 -4.41
CA LEU A 493 11.36 -29.88 -4.25
C LEU A 493 11.42 -29.27 -2.84
N ASP A 494 12.50 -29.54 -2.12
CA ASP A 494 12.76 -29.08 -0.75
C ASP A 494 12.77 -27.54 -0.65
N ILE A 495 13.42 -26.87 -1.60
CA ILE A 495 13.43 -25.41 -1.66
C ILE A 495 12.05 -24.79 -1.93
N LEU A 496 11.07 -25.55 -2.44
CA LEU A 496 9.68 -25.09 -2.58
C LEU A 496 8.80 -25.40 -1.36
N ARG A 497 9.38 -25.97 -0.30
CA ARG A 497 8.71 -26.35 0.94
C ARG A 497 9.45 -25.78 2.16
N ASP A 498 10.24 -26.61 2.82
CA ASP A 498 10.89 -26.40 4.10
C ASP A 498 12.27 -25.73 4.01
N GLN A 499 12.97 -25.90 2.88
CA GLN A 499 14.24 -25.21 2.61
C GLN A 499 14.06 -23.87 1.85
N TRP A 500 12.84 -23.35 1.72
CA TRP A 500 12.65 -22.03 1.15
C TRP A 500 13.31 -20.96 2.02
N SER A 501 14.19 -20.18 1.40
CA SER A 501 14.75 -18.97 1.99
C SER A 501 14.34 -17.76 1.16
N PRO A 502 14.02 -16.61 1.77
CA PRO A 502 13.88 -15.34 1.05
C PRO A 502 15.12 -14.94 0.24
N ALA A 503 16.28 -15.58 0.44
CA ALA A 503 17.49 -15.39 -0.36
C ALA A 503 17.53 -16.22 -1.68
N LEU A 504 16.58 -17.14 -1.89
CA LEU A 504 16.40 -17.85 -3.15
C LEU A 504 15.68 -16.97 -4.17
N THR A 505 15.89 -17.22 -5.46
CA THR A 505 15.30 -16.49 -6.58
C THR A 505 14.62 -17.47 -7.54
N ILE A 506 13.70 -16.99 -8.38
CA ILE A 506 13.08 -17.83 -9.41
C ILE A 506 14.14 -18.47 -10.33
N SER A 507 15.22 -17.75 -10.65
CA SER A 507 16.41 -18.31 -11.31
C SER A 507 16.95 -19.56 -10.62
N LYS A 508 17.16 -19.53 -9.30
CA LYS A 508 17.64 -20.71 -8.53
C LYS A 508 16.61 -21.83 -8.49
N VAL A 509 15.32 -21.49 -8.41
CA VAL A 509 14.22 -22.47 -8.47
C VAL A 509 14.22 -23.21 -9.80
N LEU A 510 14.30 -22.48 -10.92
CA LEU A 510 14.34 -23.07 -12.26
C LEU A 510 15.59 -23.95 -12.46
N LEU A 511 16.76 -23.50 -12.01
CA LEU A 511 17.99 -24.32 -12.03
C LEU A 511 17.86 -25.60 -11.20
N SER A 512 17.22 -25.52 -10.03
CA SER A 512 16.98 -26.70 -9.18
C SER A 512 15.96 -27.66 -9.81
N ILE A 513 14.97 -27.14 -10.54
CA ILE A 513 14.04 -27.96 -11.34
C ILE A 513 14.78 -28.65 -12.49
N CYS A 514 15.64 -27.96 -13.24
CA CYS A 514 16.47 -28.57 -14.29
C CYS A 514 17.42 -29.65 -13.73
N SER A 515 18.03 -29.40 -12.57
CA SER A 515 18.84 -30.39 -11.86
C SER A 515 18.02 -31.62 -11.46
N MET A 516 16.83 -31.42 -10.88
CA MET A 516 15.91 -32.48 -10.49
C MET A 516 15.43 -33.32 -11.69
N LEU A 517 15.16 -32.70 -12.85
CA LEU A 517 14.82 -33.42 -14.08
C LEU A 517 15.97 -34.30 -14.59
N THR A 518 17.22 -33.89 -14.35
CA THR A 518 18.41 -34.63 -14.79
C THR A 518 18.77 -35.74 -13.81
N ASP A 519 18.64 -35.48 -12.51
CA ASP A 519 18.85 -36.43 -11.42
C ASP A 519 17.63 -36.46 -10.46
N PRO A 520 16.60 -37.27 -10.79
CA PRO A 520 15.44 -37.46 -9.93
C PRO A 520 15.81 -38.01 -8.55
N ASN A 521 15.19 -37.47 -7.49
CA ASN A 521 15.34 -37.99 -6.12
C ASN A 521 14.31 -39.11 -5.88
N PRO A 522 14.70 -40.40 -5.84
CA PRO A 522 13.73 -41.48 -5.77
C PRO A 522 13.42 -41.90 -4.32
N ASP A 523 13.90 -41.15 -3.33
CA ASP A 523 13.66 -41.35 -1.89
C ASP A 523 12.60 -40.39 -1.32
N ASP A 524 12.30 -39.27 -2.01
CA ASP A 524 11.12 -38.41 -1.76
C ASP A 524 10.24 -38.23 -3.04
N PRO A 525 9.67 -39.32 -3.59
CA PRO A 525 8.87 -39.27 -4.81
C PRO A 525 7.42 -38.83 -4.55
N LEU A 526 6.84 -38.09 -5.49
CA LEU A 526 5.38 -37.89 -5.56
C LEU A 526 4.67 -39.03 -6.30
N VAL A 527 5.40 -39.84 -7.07
CA VAL A 527 4.87 -41.01 -7.80
C VAL A 527 5.75 -42.24 -7.49
N PRO A 528 5.46 -42.99 -6.40
CA PRO A 528 6.28 -44.11 -5.95
C PRO A 528 6.48 -45.21 -6.99
N GLU A 529 5.53 -45.42 -7.90
CA GLU A 529 5.60 -46.41 -8.98
C GLU A 529 6.70 -46.04 -9.99
N ILE A 530 6.78 -44.75 -10.38
CA ILE A 530 7.83 -44.26 -11.28
C ILE A 530 9.20 -44.33 -10.57
N ALA A 531 9.25 -44.00 -9.28
CA ALA A 531 10.46 -44.13 -8.46
C ALA A 531 10.94 -45.60 -8.35
N HIS A 532 10.01 -46.55 -8.24
CA HIS A 532 10.34 -47.98 -8.22
C HIS A 532 10.92 -48.45 -9.56
N VAL A 533 10.34 -48.04 -10.70
CA VAL A 533 10.91 -48.35 -12.03
C VAL A 533 12.25 -47.65 -12.21
N TYR A 534 12.41 -46.40 -11.78
CA TYR A 534 13.69 -45.68 -11.80
C TYR A 534 14.80 -46.41 -11.03
N LYS A 535 14.48 -47.01 -9.88
CA LYS A 535 15.41 -47.80 -9.04
C LYS A 535 15.69 -49.21 -9.56
N THR A 536 14.74 -49.85 -10.24
CA THR A 536 14.84 -51.29 -10.61
C THR A 536 15.07 -51.57 -12.10
N ASP A 537 14.64 -50.67 -13.00
CA ASP A 537 14.72 -50.81 -14.46
C ASP A 537 14.92 -49.44 -15.11
N ARG A 538 16.13 -48.90 -14.92
CA ARG A 538 16.56 -47.60 -15.47
C ARG A 538 16.37 -47.49 -17.00
N PRO A 539 16.72 -48.49 -17.84
CA PRO A 539 16.50 -48.41 -19.28
C PRO A 539 15.02 -48.24 -19.65
N ARG A 540 14.10 -48.95 -18.98
CA ARG A 540 12.67 -48.81 -19.20
C ARG A 540 12.14 -47.44 -18.76
N TYR A 541 12.57 -46.96 -17.59
CA TYR A 541 12.25 -45.61 -17.13
C TYR A 541 12.61 -44.56 -18.20
N GLU A 542 13.84 -44.60 -18.72
CA GLU A 542 14.30 -43.62 -19.70
C GLU A 542 13.57 -43.75 -21.04
N ALA A 543 13.24 -44.98 -21.47
CA ALA A 543 12.45 -45.19 -22.69
C ALA A 543 11.06 -44.56 -22.58
N THR A 544 10.35 -44.79 -21.46
CA THR A 544 9.03 -44.19 -21.21
C THR A 544 9.11 -42.67 -21.05
N ALA A 545 10.11 -42.16 -20.33
CA ALA A 545 10.32 -40.73 -20.16
C ALA A 545 10.61 -40.03 -21.52
N ARG A 546 11.48 -40.60 -22.37
CA ARG A 546 11.72 -40.10 -23.75
C ARG A 546 10.45 -40.12 -24.62
N GLU A 547 9.61 -41.15 -24.49
CA GLU A 547 8.32 -41.21 -25.20
C GLU A 547 7.39 -40.07 -24.77
N TRP A 548 7.27 -39.83 -23.46
CA TRP A 548 6.45 -38.75 -22.90
C TRP A 548 6.96 -37.36 -23.31
N THR A 549 8.28 -37.13 -23.27
CA THR A 549 8.89 -35.88 -23.76
C THR A 549 8.47 -35.60 -25.20
N ARG A 550 8.66 -36.55 -26.12
CA ARG A 550 8.26 -36.38 -27.54
C ARG A 550 6.76 -36.14 -27.75
N LYS A 551 5.92 -36.64 -26.83
CA LYS A 551 4.45 -36.62 -26.96
C LYS A 551 3.80 -35.38 -26.34
N TYR A 552 4.42 -34.79 -25.32
CA TYR A 552 3.80 -33.75 -24.50
C TYR A 552 4.62 -32.46 -24.38
N ALA A 553 5.92 -32.48 -24.66
CA ALA A 553 6.84 -31.33 -24.49
C ALA A 553 7.35 -30.81 -25.83
N VAL A 554 6.49 -30.09 -26.56
CA VAL A 554 6.73 -29.54 -27.92
C VAL A 554 6.67 -28.01 -27.89
#